data_AF-A0A3Q3VQS6-F1
#
_entry.id   AF-A0A3Q3VQS6-F1
#
_cell.length_a   1.000
_cell.length_b   1.000
_cell.length_c   1.000
_cell.angle_alpha   90.00
_cell.angle_beta   90.00
_cell.angle_gamma   90.00
#
_symmetry.space_group_name_H-M   'P 1'
#
loop_
_entity.id
_entity.type
_entity.pdbx_description
1 polymer ?
#
loop_
_entity_poly.entity_id
_entity_poly.type
_entity_poly.pdbx_seq_one_letter_code
_entity_poly.pdbx_strand_id
1 'polypeptide(L)'
;MPVTDYRTRWSGIRPRDLVHATPYTVARKEILKLLMGKVVIGHAIHNDCKVLSYSHPTALIRDTSKIPLLNTKAGLAATECASLKRLTKLIFNRDIQTGKKGHSSVEDAKATMELYKVVEVEWEMQLNQSLPTCPVDKGGGPDLLGVLDLLVPEKLQCYFGSRIF
;
A
#
# COMPACT_ATOMS: atom_id res chain seq x y z
N MET A 1 -4.19 -11.44 -29.12
CA MET A 1 -3.83 -10.13 -29.73
C MET A 1 -2.35 -9.88 -29.53
N PRO A 2 -1.65 -9.32 -30.53
CA PRO A 2 -0.27 -8.87 -30.36
C PRO A 2 -0.18 -7.60 -29.50
N VAL A 3 0.98 -7.35 -28.90
CA VAL A 3 1.28 -6.11 -28.16
C VAL A 3 1.41 -4.96 -29.15
N THR A 4 0.65 -3.89 -28.95
CA THR A 4 0.66 -2.68 -29.81
C THR A 4 1.60 -1.59 -29.29
N ASP A 5 1.75 -1.47 -27.97
CA ASP A 5 2.69 -0.55 -27.32
C ASP A 5 3.18 -1.16 -26.00
N TYR A 6 4.50 -1.17 -25.80
CA TYR A 6 5.16 -1.68 -24.61
C TYR A 6 5.22 -0.66 -23.48
N ARG A 7 4.98 0.62 -23.79
CA ARG A 7 5.06 1.74 -22.85
C ARG A 7 6.39 1.79 -22.09
N THR A 8 7.50 1.46 -22.77
CA THR A 8 8.84 1.24 -22.18
C THR A 8 9.28 2.37 -21.24
N ARG A 9 8.95 3.62 -21.56
CA ARG A 9 9.26 4.78 -20.70
C ARG A 9 8.67 4.67 -19.29
N TRP A 10 7.53 4.02 -19.14
CA TRP A 10 6.86 3.82 -17.85
C TRP A 10 7.05 2.41 -17.32
N SER A 11 6.95 1.39 -18.18
CA SER A 11 6.96 -0.02 -17.75
C SER A 11 8.37 -0.59 -17.57
N GLY A 12 9.38 -0.02 -18.24
CA GLY A 12 10.70 -0.63 -18.37
C GLY A 12 10.76 -1.85 -19.30
N ILE A 13 9.62 -2.31 -19.82
CA ILE A 13 9.50 -3.53 -20.62
C ILE A 13 9.81 -3.28 -22.09
N ARG A 14 10.55 -4.21 -22.71
CA ARG A 14 10.94 -4.23 -24.12
C ARG A 14 10.45 -5.51 -24.79
N PRO A 15 10.36 -5.56 -26.13
CA PRO A 15 9.97 -6.77 -26.85
C PRO A 15 10.77 -8.02 -26.45
N ARG A 16 12.08 -7.87 -26.27
CA ARG A 16 12.97 -8.96 -25.85
C ARG A 16 12.65 -9.54 -24.48
N ASP A 17 12.06 -8.74 -23.58
CA ASP A 17 11.73 -9.17 -22.23
C ASP A 17 10.51 -10.11 -22.23
N LEU A 18 9.73 -10.12 -23.31
CA LEU A 18 8.55 -10.98 -23.46
C LEU A 18 8.83 -12.33 -24.14
N VAL A 19 10.01 -12.53 -24.76
CA VAL A 19 10.31 -13.73 -25.57
C VAL A 19 10.19 -15.03 -24.75
N HIS A 20 10.60 -14.98 -23.48
CA HIS A 20 10.49 -16.10 -22.54
C HIS A 20 9.79 -15.69 -21.25
N ALA A 21 8.92 -14.67 -21.32
CA ALA A 21 8.19 -14.22 -20.15
C ALA A 21 7.20 -15.28 -19.66
N THR A 22 6.97 -15.29 -18.36
CA THR A 22 5.92 -16.11 -17.75
C THR A 22 4.56 -15.72 -18.34
N PRO A 23 3.74 -16.68 -18.80
CA PRO A 23 2.41 -16.39 -19.31
C PRO A 23 1.55 -15.69 -18.26
N TYR A 24 0.73 -14.73 -18.70
CA TYR A 24 -0.11 -13.92 -17.81
C TYR A 24 -0.95 -14.76 -16.84
N THR A 25 -1.56 -15.86 -17.31
CA THR A 25 -2.40 -16.73 -16.47
C THR A 25 -1.62 -17.38 -15.33
N VAL A 26 -0.38 -17.79 -15.59
CA VAL A 26 0.52 -18.37 -14.59
C VAL A 26 0.98 -17.30 -13.61
N ALA A 27 1.49 -16.17 -14.11
CA ALA A 27 1.92 -15.06 -13.27
C ALA A 27 0.79 -14.55 -12.37
N ARG A 28 -0.41 -14.36 -12.93
CA ARG A 28 -1.61 -13.94 -12.18
C ARG A 28 -1.94 -14.92 -11.07
N LYS A 29 -1.92 -16.23 -11.34
CA LYS A 29 -2.23 -17.25 -10.33
C LYS A 29 -1.27 -17.16 -9.14
N GLU A 30 0.03 -17.02 -9.40
CA GLU A 30 1.05 -16.88 -8.36
C GLU A 30 0.87 -15.57 -7.57
N ILE A 31 0.61 -14.45 -8.26
CA ILE A 31 0.34 -13.16 -7.61
C ILE A 31 -0.87 -13.26 -6.68
N LEU A 32 -2.00 -13.80 -7.13
CA LEU A 32 -3.19 -13.90 -6.29
C LEU A 32 -2.99 -14.80 -5.08
N LYS A 33 -2.20 -15.87 -5.22
CA LYS A 33 -1.81 -16.73 -4.10
C LYS A 33 -0.98 -15.96 -3.07
N LEU A 34 -0.11 -15.04 -3.51
CA LEU A 34 0.70 -14.21 -2.63
C LEU A 34 -0.13 -13.13 -1.90
N LEU A 35 -1.11 -12.53 -2.58
CA LEU A 35 -1.95 -11.47 -2.01
C LEU A 35 -3.01 -11.99 -1.03
N MET A 36 -3.37 -13.28 -1.12
CA MET A 36 -4.47 -13.85 -0.33
C MET A 36 -4.22 -13.73 1.17
N GLY A 37 -5.15 -13.08 1.88
CA GLY A 37 -5.10 -12.91 3.34
C GLY A 37 -4.02 -11.94 3.84
N LYS A 38 -3.37 -11.19 2.94
CA LYS A 38 -2.34 -10.20 3.28
C LYS A 38 -2.88 -8.79 3.20
N VAL A 39 -2.27 -7.89 3.95
CA VAL A 39 -2.41 -6.44 3.77
C VAL A 39 -1.53 -6.03 2.59
N VAL A 40 -2.14 -5.35 1.62
CA VAL A 40 -1.46 -4.92 0.38
C VAL A 40 -1.20 -3.43 0.45
N ILE A 41 0.08 -3.06 0.39
CA ILE A 41 0.53 -1.67 0.42
C ILE A 41 0.97 -1.27 -0.99
N GLY A 42 0.51 -0.10 -1.44
CA GLY A 42 0.72 0.32 -2.81
C GLY A 42 0.29 1.76 -3.05
N HIS A 43 0.44 2.23 -4.29
CA HIS A 43 0.12 3.59 -4.68
C HIS A 43 -0.81 3.54 -5.90
N ALA A 44 -2.05 4.00 -5.74
CA ALA A 44 -3.12 3.84 -6.72
C ALA A 44 -3.41 2.36 -7.09
N ILE A 45 -3.45 1.48 -6.09
CA ILE A 45 -3.56 0.00 -6.20
C ILE A 45 -4.74 -0.46 -7.09
N HIS A 46 -5.80 0.34 -7.16
CA HIS A 46 -6.96 0.05 -8.00
C HIS A 46 -6.59 -0.19 -9.48
N ASN A 47 -5.53 0.45 -9.98
CA ASN A 47 -5.05 0.25 -11.35
C ASN A 47 -4.50 -1.17 -11.54
N ASP A 48 -3.67 -1.63 -10.62
CA ASP A 48 -3.07 -2.97 -10.66
C ASP A 48 -4.13 -4.06 -10.48
N CYS A 49 -5.03 -3.88 -9.50
CA CYS A 49 -6.17 -4.77 -9.26
C CYS A 49 -7.06 -4.91 -10.50
N LYS A 50 -7.30 -3.82 -11.23
CA LYS A 50 -8.08 -3.83 -12.49
C LYS A 50 -7.39 -4.67 -13.55
N VAL A 51 -6.08 -4.52 -13.74
CA VAL A 51 -5.30 -5.33 -14.70
C VAL A 51 -5.36 -6.82 -14.32
N LEU A 52 -5.24 -7.14 -13.03
CA LEU A 52 -5.34 -8.51 -12.51
C LEU A 52 -6.78 -9.07 -12.51
N SER A 53 -7.79 -8.25 -12.84
CA SER A 53 -9.21 -8.61 -12.68
C SER A 53 -9.47 -9.24 -11.30
N TYR A 54 -9.04 -8.52 -10.26
CA TYR A 54 -9.07 -8.95 -8.88
C TYR A 54 -9.54 -7.81 -7.97
N SER A 55 -10.35 -8.14 -6.97
CA SER A 55 -10.76 -7.20 -5.93
C SER A 55 -10.18 -7.66 -4.60
N HIS A 56 -9.30 -6.85 -4.03
CA HIS A 56 -8.73 -7.11 -2.71
C HIS A 56 -9.65 -6.48 -1.63
N PRO A 57 -9.87 -7.13 -0.48
CA PRO A 57 -10.72 -6.57 0.58
C PRO A 57 -10.26 -5.18 1.00
N THR A 58 -11.14 -4.18 1.00
CA THR A 58 -10.79 -2.79 1.30
C THR A 58 -10.12 -2.63 2.66
N ALA A 59 -10.53 -3.41 3.66
CA ALA A 59 -9.93 -3.41 5.00
C ALA A 59 -8.45 -3.85 5.02
N LEU A 60 -7.99 -4.55 3.99
CA LEU A 60 -6.61 -5.03 3.82
C LEU A 60 -5.82 -4.20 2.80
N ILE A 61 -6.39 -3.12 2.25
CA ILE A 61 -5.69 -2.22 1.33
C ILE A 61 -5.09 -1.05 2.14
N ARG A 62 -3.84 -0.70 1.84
CA ARG A 62 -3.19 0.54 2.27
C ARG A 62 -2.68 1.29 1.05
N ASP A 63 -3.58 2.08 0.46
CA ASP A 63 -3.30 2.88 -0.72
C ASP A 63 -2.69 4.23 -0.33
N THR A 64 -1.36 4.34 -0.45
CA THR A 64 -0.60 5.55 -0.09
C THR A 64 -1.03 6.80 -0.86
N SER A 65 -1.66 6.66 -2.04
CA SER A 65 -2.19 7.82 -2.76
C SER A 65 -3.47 8.39 -2.13
N LYS A 66 -4.05 7.68 -1.16
CA LYS A 66 -5.32 8.03 -0.49
C LYS A 66 -5.16 8.29 1.01
N ILE A 67 -3.95 8.15 1.56
CA ILE A 67 -3.68 8.37 2.99
C ILE A 67 -3.43 9.87 3.21
N PRO A 68 -4.35 10.61 3.88
CA PRO A 68 -4.21 12.05 4.05
C PRO A 68 -2.99 12.44 4.90
N LEU A 69 -2.60 11.58 5.83
CA LEU A 69 -1.41 11.80 6.69
C LEU A 69 -0.13 11.97 5.87
N LEU A 70 0.03 11.24 4.77
CA LEU A 70 1.20 11.38 3.90
C LEU A 70 1.25 12.77 3.26
N ASN A 71 0.11 13.28 2.81
CA ASN A 71 0.03 14.63 2.27
C ASN A 71 0.38 15.66 3.34
N THR A 72 -0.16 15.54 4.55
CA THR A 72 0.15 16.46 5.65
C THR A 72 1.63 16.44 6.01
N LYS A 73 2.26 15.25 6.12
CA LYS A 73 3.70 15.13 6.40
C LYS A 73 4.56 15.69 5.26
N ALA A 74 4.07 15.66 4.02
CA ALA A 74 4.72 16.25 2.85
C ALA A 74 4.47 17.77 2.68
N GLY A 75 3.71 18.41 3.59
CA GLY A 75 3.36 19.83 3.48
C GLY A 75 2.34 20.12 2.37
N LEU A 76 1.53 19.13 1.99
CA LEU A 76 0.49 19.21 0.96
C LEU A 76 -0.91 19.29 1.59
N ALA A 77 -1.91 19.70 0.80
CA ALA A 77 -3.29 19.64 1.25
C ALA A 77 -3.72 18.18 1.44
N ALA A 78 -4.45 17.89 2.52
CA ALA A 78 -4.83 16.53 2.91
C ALA A 78 -5.58 15.76 1.79
N THR A 79 -6.36 16.47 0.97
CA THR A 79 -7.16 15.92 -0.14
C THR A 79 -6.43 15.86 -1.48
N GLU A 80 -5.17 16.32 -1.55
CA GLU A 80 -4.43 16.40 -2.79
C GLU A 80 -4.04 15.02 -3.33
N CYS A 81 -4.19 14.80 -4.63
CA CYS A 81 -3.71 13.59 -5.30
C CYS A 81 -2.24 13.75 -5.68
N ALA A 82 -1.33 13.53 -4.74
CA ALA A 82 0.11 13.59 -4.98
C ALA A 82 0.63 12.30 -5.62
N SER A 83 1.53 12.41 -6.60
CA SER A 83 2.19 11.26 -7.21
C SER A 83 3.21 10.63 -6.27
N LEU A 84 3.47 9.33 -6.44
CA LEU A 84 4.52 8.61 -5.69
C LEU A 84 5.86 9.36 -5.71
N LYS A 85 6.27 9.83 -6.90
CA LYS A 85 7.50 10.60 -7.09
C LYS A 85 7.50 11.89 -6.26
N ARG A 86 6.39 12.62 -6.24
CA ARG A 86 6.28 13.88 -5.49
C ARG A 86 6.29 13.64 -3.99
N LEU A 87 5.54 12.66 -3.48
CA LEU A 87 5.56 12.31 -2.06
C LEU A 87 6.94 11.85 -1.60
N THR A 88 7.59 10.98 -2.38
CA THR A 88 8.94 10.49 -2.07
C THR A 88 9.95 11.64 -2.05
N LYS A 89 9.84 12.58 -2.98
CA LYS A 89 10.71 13.76 -3.01
C LYS A 89 10.46 14.69 -1.83
N LEU A 90 9.21 14.96 -1.46
CA LEU A 90 8.91 15.89 -0.37
C LEU A 90 9.26 15.31 1.01
N ILE A 91 9.01 14.02 1.23
CA ILE A 91 9.23 13.39 2.54
C ILE A 91 10.68 12.94 2.73
N PHE A 92 11.31 12.36 1.70
CA PHE A 92 12.64 11.78 1.81
C PHE A 92 13.74 12.55 1.06
N ASN A 93 13.39 13.65 0.38
CA ASN A 93 14.29 14.39 -0.52
C ASN A 93 14.93 13.52 -1.63
N ARG A 94 14.31 12.37 -1.94
CA ARG A 94 14.84 11.37 -2.88
C ARG A 94 14.07 11.40 -4.19
N ASP A 95 14.81 11.43 -5.30
CA ASP A 95 14.24 11.25 -6.64
C ASP A 95 14.17 9.76 -6.99
N ILE A 96 12.99 9.32 -7.41
CA ILE A 96 12.74 7.97 -7.96
C ILE A 96 12.33 8.08 -9.42
N GLN A 97 12.32 6.95 -10.15
CA GLN A 97 11.89 6.90 -11.55
C GLN A 97 12.72 7.83 -12.46
N THR A 98 14.01 7.99 -12.16
CA THR A 98 14.93 8.87 -12.91
C THR A 98 15.63 8.15 -14.06
N GLY A 99 15.50 6.82 -14.12
CA GLY A 99 16.17 5.98 -15.11
C GLY A 99 15.69 6.24 -16.55
N LYS A 100 16.64 6.32 -17.49
CA LYS A 100 16.34 6.42 -18.94
C LYS A 100 15.74 5.15 -19.55
N LYS A 101 15.74 4.04 -18.80
CA LYS A 101 15.28 2.71 -19.27
C LYS A 101 13.82 2.40 -18.93
N GLY A 102 13.12 3.32 -18.28
CA GLY A 102 11.78 3.10 -17.74
C GLY A 102 11.80 3.05 -16.21
N HIS A 103 10.61 2.90 -15.60
CA HIS A 103 10.50 2.78 -14.15
C HIS A 103 10.80 1.34 -13.72
N SER A 104 11.15 1.17 -12.45
CA SER A 104 11.36 -0.13 -11.83
C SER A 104 10.22 -0.41 -10.85
N SER A 105 9.46 -1.47 -11.07
CA SER A 105 8.41 -1.89 -10.13
C SER A 105 8.95 -2.17 -8.74
N VAL A 106 10.20 -2.64 -8.63
CA VAL A 106 10.89 -2.88 -7.36
C VAL A 106 11.23 -1.56 -6.65
N GLU A 107 11.64 -0.53 -7.40
CA GLU A 107 11.87 0.81 -6.84
C GLU A 107 10.57 1.41 -6.31
N ASP A 108 9.50 1.34 -7.12
CA ASP A 108 8.19 1.89 -6.79
C ASP A 108 7.56 1.20 -5.56
N ALA A 109 7.64 -0.13 -5.49
CA ALA A 109 7.15 -0.90 -4.33
C ALA A 109 7.93 -0.57 -3.05
N LYS A 110 9.27 -0.43 -3.14
CA LYS A 110 10.09 -0.02 -1.99
C LYS A 110 9.78 1.39 -1.52
N ALA A 111 9.69 2.35 -2.45
CA ALA A 111 9.36 3.73 -2.12
C ALA A 111 7.97 3.83 -1.46
N THR A 112 7.02 3.05 -1.94
CA THR A 112 5.66 3.00 -1.38
C THR A 112 5.63 2.40 0.02
N MET A 113 6.37 1.30 0.24
CA MET A 113 6.53 0.71 1.57
C MET A 113 7.19 1.68 2.55
N GLU A 114 8.25 2.39 2.12
CA GLU A 114 8.91 3.41 2.93
C GLU A 114 7.96 4.55 3.30
N LEU A 115 7.16 5.04 2.35
CA LEU A 115 6.14 6.05 2.62
C LEU A 115 5.15 5.57 3.68
N TYR A 116 4.58 4.37 3.51
CA TYR A 116 3.63 3.82 4.48
C TYR A 116 4.23 3.73 5.88
N LYS A 117 5.49 3.31 6.02
CA LYS A 117 6.18 3.23 7.33
C LYS A 117 6.28 4.56 8.07
N VAL A 118 6.28 5.70 7.36
CA VAL A 118 6.28 7.04 7.99
C VAL A 118 5.00 7.30 8.78
N VAL A 119 3.89 6.71 8.33
CA VAL A 119 2.54 6.95 8.89
C VAL A 119 1.92 5.69 9.51
N GLU A 120 2.60 4.54 9.44
CA GLU A 120 2.09 3.22 9.83
C GLU A 120 1.39 3.25 11.19
N VAL A 121 2.08 3.72 12.24
CA VAL A 121 1.53 3.74 13.60
C VAL A 121 0.27 4.62 13.68
N GLU A 122 0.34 5.86 13.21
CA GLU A 122 -0.78 6.82 13.26
C GLU A 122 -1.97 6.34 12.41
N TRP A 123 -1.70 5.80 11.24
CA TRP A 123 -2.70 5.34 10.28
C TRP A 123 -3.46 4.11 10.78
N GLU A 124 -2.75 3.11 11.32
CA GLU A 124 -3.39 1.90 11.83
C GLU A 124 -4.20 2.15 13.10
N MET A 125 -3.77 3.10 13.94
CA MET A 125 -4.57 3.56 15.07
C MET A 125 -5.89 4.18 14.61
N GLN A 126 -5.87 5.04 13.58
CA GLN A 126 -7.08 5.64 13.02
C GLN A 126 -8.03 4.60 12.42
N LEU A 127 -7.49 3.61 11.70
CA LEU A 127 -8.30 2.52 11.15
C LEU A 127 -8.97 1.70 12.26
N ASN A 128 -8.27 1.38 13.34
CA ASN A 128 -8.83 0.62 14.46
C ASN A 128 -9.89 1.40 15.25
N GLN A 129 -9.77 2.72 15.35
CA GLN A 129 -10.78 3.57 15.99
C GLN A 129 -12.05 3.74 15.14
N SER A 130 -11.94 3.60 13.81
CA SER A 130 -13.07 3.72 12.89
C SER A 130 -13.91 2.45 12.75
N LEU A 131 -13.47 1.33 13.33
CA LEU A 131 -14.27 0.09 13.38
C LEU A 131 -15.38 0.25 14.42
N PRO A 132 -16.64 -0.14 14.11
CA PRO A 132 -17.70 -0.11 15.10
C PRO A 132 -17.32 -1.02 16.27
N THR A 133 -17.20 -0.45 17.45
CA THR A 133 -17.13 -1.25 18.68
C THR A 133 -18.45 -2.03 18.77
N CYS A 134 -18.36 -3.35 18.92
CA CYS A 134 -19.54 -4.13 19.27
C CYS A 134 -20.16 -3.50 20.54
N PRO A 135 -21.49 -3.31 20.62
CA PRO A 135 -22.10 -2.77 21.82
C PRO A 135 -21.71 -3.64 23.01
N VAL A 136 -20.94 -3.06 23.92
CA VAL A 136 -20.62 -3.69 25.20
C VAL A 136 -21.91 -3.66 26.02
N ASP A 137 -22.46 -4.83 26.31
CA ASP A 137 -23.57 -4.96 27.26
C ASP A 137 -23.21 -4.23 28.56
N LYS A 138 -24.05 -3.28 28.97
CA LYS A 138 -23.86 -2.50 30.19
C LYS A 138 -24.12 -3.36 31.43
N GLY A 139 -23.17 -4.23 31.76
CA GLY A 139 -23.02 -4.85 33.09
C GLY A 139 -21.84 -4.22 33.82
N GLY A 140 -22.08 -3.69 35.03
CA GLY A 140 -21.21 -2.71 35.69
C GLY A 140 -19.85 -3.18 36.22
N GLY A 141 -18.94 -2.18 36.32
CA GLY A 141 -17.74 -2.12 37.17
C GLY A 141 -16.37 -2.27 36.47
N PRO A 142 -15.29 -1.66 37.01
CA PRO A 142 -15.07 -0.25 37.35
C PRO A 142 -14.25 0.50 36.26
N ASP A 143 -14.32 1.84 36.30
CA ASP A 143 -13.55 2.87 35.56
C ASP A 143 -12.62 2.43 34.41
N LEU A 144 -13.14 2.57 33.19
CA LEU A 144 -12.45 2.35 31.92
C LEU A 144 -11.53 3.53 31.51
N LEU A 145 -10.95 4.26 32.47
CA LEU A 145 -9.86 5.21 32.16
C LEU A 145 -8.51 4.48 31.94
N GLY A 146 -8.45 3.17 32.20
CA GLY A 146 -7.22 2.37 32.10
C GLY A 146 -7.06 1.47 30.86
N VAL A 147 -8.02 1.46 29.93
CA VAL A 147 -7.95 0.61 28.71
C VAL A 147 -7.44 1.34 27.47
N LEU A 148 -7.28 2.67 27.51
CA LEU A 148 -6.68 3.42 26.40
C LEU A 148 -5.14 3.40 26.41
N ASP A 149 -4.49 2.88 27.45
CA ASP A 149 -3.02 2.94 27.60
C ASP A 149 -2.26 1.66 27.18
N LEU A 150 -2.90 0.67 26.55
CA LEU A 150 -2.21 -0.60 26.21
C LEU A 150 -2.52 -1.15 24.80
N LEU A 151 -2.46 -0.30 23.78
CA LEU A 151 -1.97 -0.75 22.47
C LEU A 151 -0.47 -0.45 22.39
N VAL A 152 0.29 -1.23 23.16
CA VAL A 152 1.74 -1.29 23.12
C VAL A 152 2.18 -1.49 21.65
N PRO A 153 3.21 -0.78 21.16
CA PRO A 153 3.79 -0.96 19.82
C PRO A 153 4.05 -2.44 19.44
N GLU A 154 4.33 -3.29 20.42
CA GLU A 154 4.54 -4.74 20.27
C GLU A 154 3.32 -5.50 19.71
N LYS A 155 2.09 -5.06 19.98
CA LYS A 155 0.87 -5.71 19.43
C LYS A 155 0.62 -5.33 17.97
N LEU A 156 1.01 -4.13 17.53
CA LEU A 156 1.06 -3.81 16.09
C LEU A 156 2.10 -4.69 15.38
N GLN A 157 3.29 -4.86 15.98
CA GLN A 157 4.31 -5.78 15.47
C GLN A 157 3.79 -7.22 15.31
N CYS A 158 2.99 -7.72 16.27
CA CYS A 158 2.34 -9.04 16.15
C CYS A 158 1.22 -9.09 15.09
N TYR A 159 0.50 -8.00 14.84
CA TYR A 159 -0.53 -7.93 13.80
C TYR A 159 0.05 -7.95 12.38
N PHE A 160 1.24 -7.36 12.21
CA PHE A 160 1.83 -7.12 10.89
C PHE A 160 2.86 -8.15 10.43
N GLY A 161 3.50 -8.90 11.33
CA GLY A 161 4.57 -9.88 11.05
C GLY A 161 4.60 -10.48 9.63
N SER A 162 3.95 -11.62 9.40
CA SER A 162 3.96 -12.32 8.10
C SER A 162 2.86 -11.88 7.13
N ARG A 163 2.19 -10.74 7.41
CA ARG A 163 0.90 -10.38 6.80
C ARG A 163 0.98 -9.20 5.82
N ILE A 164 2.10 -8.51 5.70
CA ILE A 164 2.26 -7.39 4.76
C ILE A 164 2.85 -7.88 3.42
N PHE A 165 2.33 -7.36 2.30
CA PHE A 165 2.90 -7.50 0.96
C PHE A 165 3.03 -6.15 0.27
#